data_AF-F6HKU7-F1
#
_entry.id   AF-F6HKU7-F1
#
_cell.length_a   1.000
_cell.length_b   1.000
_cell.length_c   1.000
_cell.angle_alpha   90.00
_cell.angle_beta   90.00
_cell.angle_gamma   90.00
#
_symmetry.space_group_name_H-M   'P 1'
#
loop_
_entity.id
_entity.type
_entity.pdbx_description
1 polymer ?
#
loop_
_entity_poly.entity_id
_entity_poly.type
_entity_poly.pdbx_seq_one_letter_code
_entity_poly.pdbx_strand_id
1 'polypeptide(L)' 'MGLGMVVRDWAPPLEILGHVSTGGFMSHCGWNSCMESITMGVPIAAWPMHSDQPQNSLLVT' A
#
# COMPACT_ATOMS: atom_id res chain seq x y z
N MET A 1 23.50 -3.51 -3.21
CA MET A 1 22.81 -2.37 -2.58
C MET A 1 21.62 -2.04 -3.46
N GLY A 2 20.40 -2.02 -2.92
CA GLY A 2 19.22 -1.59 -3.69
C GLY A 2 19.24 -0.06 -3.86
N LEU A 3 18.94 0.43 -5.06
CA LEU A 3 18.71 1.86 -5.30
C LEU A 3 17.21 2.12 -5.08
N GLY A 4 16.88 3.12 -4.26
CA GLY A 4 15.49 3.58 -4.11
C GLY A 4 15.11 4.53 -5.25
N MET A 5 13.86 4.47 -5.71
CA MET A 5 13.30 5.42 -6.67
C MET A 5 12.26 6.31 -5.97
N VAL A 6 12.35 7.62 -6.15
CA VAL A 6 11.35 8.58 -5.67
C VAL A 6 10.56 9.08 -6.86
N VAL A 7 9.25 8.84 -6.85
CA VAL A 7 8.30 9.40 -7.80
C VAL A 7 7.56 10.54 -7.10
N ARG A 8 7.43 11.69 -7.77
CA ARG A 8 6.70 12.85 -7.24
C ARG A 8 5.27 12.85 -7.78
N ASP A 9 4.37 13.44 -7.00
CA ASP A 9 2.95 13.66 -7.30
C ASP A 9 2.10 12.38 -7.39
N TRP A 10 2.35 11.51 -8.37
CA TRP A 10 1.54 10.32 -8.58
C TRP A 10 2.32 9.17 -9.20
N ALA A 11 1.97 7.94 -8.81
CA ALA A 11 2.50 6.71 -9.36
C ALA A 11 1.34 5.72 -9.58
N PRO A 12 1.42 4.82 -10.58
CA PRO A 12 0.36 3.86 -10.90
C PRO A 12 0.31 2.72 -9.87
N PRO A 13 -0.65 2.71 -8.92
CA PRO A 13 -0.60 1.80 -7.76
C PRO A 13 -0.76 0.35 -8.18
N LEU A 14 -1.71 0.06 -9.08
CA LEU A 14 -2.00 -1.30 -9.53
C LEU A 14 -0.85 -1.92 -10.31
N GLU A 15 -0.14 -1.14 -11.12
CA GLU A 15 1.05 -1.63 -11.85
C GLU A 15 2.18 -1.95 -10.89
N ILE A 16 2.39 -1.11 -9.87
CA ILE A 16 3.41 -1.34 -8.85
C ILE A 16 3.04 -2.55 -8.00
N LEU A 17 1.83 -2.59 -7.44
CA LEU A 17 1.39 -3.69 -6.57
C LEU A 17 1.28 -5.03 -7.31
N GLY A 18 0.89 -5.02 -8.59
CA GLY A 18 0.84 -6.23 -9.41
C GLY A 18 2.21 -6.72 -9.90
N HIS A 19 3.29 -5.97 -9.69
CA HIS A 19 4.61 -6.37 -10.14
C HIS A 19 5.22 -7.44 -9.22
N VAL A 20 5.80 -8.50 -9.80
CA VAL A 20 6.37 -9.65 -9.07
C VAL A 20 7.49 -9.27 -8.09
N SER A 21 8.14 -8.12 -8.30
CA SER A 21 9.18 -7.61 -7.39
C SER A 21 8.63 -6.84 -6.18
N THR A 22 7.32 -6.61 -6.09
CA THR A 22 6.71 -5.88 -4.98
C THR A 22 6.46 -6.83 -3.82
N GLY A 23 7.31 -6.72 -2.79
CA GLY A 23 7.23 -7.57 -1.59
C GLY A 23 6.39 -7.03 -0.45
N GLY A 24 5.94 -5.78 -0.52
CA GLY A 24 5.16 -5.15 0.54
C GLY A 24 4.74 -3.72 0.21
N PHE A 25 3.70 -3.24 0.88
CA PHE A 25 3.11 -1.93 0.65
C PHE A 25 2.91 -1.18 1.96
N MET A 26 3.64 -0.07 2.14
CA MET A 26 3.39 0.86 3.25
C MET A 26 2.23 1.78 2.86
N SER A 27 1.15 1.74 3.62
CA SER A 27 -0.10 2.43 3.26
C SER A 27 -0.66 3.20 4.43
N HIS A 28 -1.34 4.31 4.12
CA HIS A 28 -2.14 5.03 5.09
C HIS A 28 -3.45 4.31 5.44
N CYS A 29 -3.69 3.11 4.90
CA CYS A 29 -4.87 2.29 5.17
C CYS A 29 -6.20 2.93 4.74
N GLY A 30 -6.19 3.78 3.72
CA GLY A 30 -7.41 4.14 3.02
C GLY A 30 -8.03 2.91 2.35
N TRP A 31 -9.35 2.77 2.43
CA TRP A 31 -10.05 1.54 2.03
C TRP A 31 -9.73 1.08 0.60
N ASN A 32 -9.65 2.01 -0.36
CA ASN A 32 -9.28 1.69 -1.74
C ASN A 32 -7.87 1.10 -1.83
N SER A 33 -6.88 1.72 -1.19
CA SER A 33 -5.50 1.22 -1.16
C SER A 33 -5.38 -0.14 -0.46
N CYS A 34 -6.18 -0.38 0.59
CA CYS A 34 -6.28 -1.70 1.20
C CYS A 34 -6.79 -2.74 0.21
N MET A 35 -7.89 -2.44 -0.50
CA MET A 35 -8.48 -3.33 -1.50
C MET A 35 -7.52 -3.62 -2.65
N GLU A 36 -6.77 -2.63 -3.14
CA GLU A 36 -5.73 -2.81 -4.17
C GLU A 36 -4.65 -3.79 -3.69
N SER A 37 -4.13 -3.61 -2.48
CA SER A 37 -3.10 -4.49 -1.91
C SER A 37 -3.60 -5.92 -1.70
N ILE A 38 -4.80 -6.07 -1.15
CA ILE A 38 -5.42 -7.38 -0.91
C ILE A 38 -5.65 -8.11 -2.23
N THR A 39 -6.17 -7.40 -3.24
CA THR A 39 -6.42 -7.97 -4.58
C THR A 39 -5.12 -8.44 -5.24
N MET A 40 -4.02 -7.70 -5.05
CA MET A 40 -2.70 -8.05 -5.58
C MET A 40 -1.92 -9.02 -4.70
N GLY A 41 -2.44 -9.40 -3.52
CA GLY A 41 -1.76 -10.30 -2.59
C GLY A 41 -0.50 -9.70 -1.96
N VAL A 42 -0.40 -8.38 -1.86
CA VAL A 42 0.76 -7.67 -1.28
C VAL A 42 0.50 -7.39 0.20
N PRO A 43 1.40 -7.78 1.13
CA PRO A 43 1.27 -7.47 2.55
C PRO A 43 1.31 -5.96 2.83
N ILE A 44 0.46 -5.50 3.75
CA ILE A 44 0.36 -4.09 4.14
C ILE A 44 1.19 -3.82 5.40
N ALA A 45 2.04 -2.81 5.35
CA ALA A 45 2.61 -2.16 6.53
C ALA A 45 1.78 -0.91 6.84
N ALA A 46 0.95 -0.98 7.89
CA ALA A 46 -0.02 0.07 8.19
C ALA A 46 0.62 1.33 8.79
N TRP A 47 0.24 2.49 8.26
CA TRP A 47 0.61 3.83 8.75
C TRP A 47 -0.59 4.80 8.69
N PRO A 48 -1.66 4.57 9.48
CA PRO A 48 -2.88 5.36 9.38
C PRO A 48 -2.66 6.82 9.78
N MET A 49 -3.37 7.76 9.14
CA MET A 49 -3.23 9.20 9.34
C MET A 49 -4.51 9.87 9.87
N HIS A 50 -5.69 9.58 9.31
CA HIS A 50 -6.95 10.21 9.72
C HIS A 50 -8.20 9.42 9.28
N SER A 51 -9.39 9.93 9.59
CA SER A 51 -10.69 9.33 9.21
C SER A 51 -10.86 7.89 9.69
N ASP A 52 -11.31 6.99 8.83
CA ASP A 52 -11.53 5.56 9.03
C ASP A 52 -10.23 4.72 8.97
N GLN A 53 -9.10 5.33 8.60
CA GLN A 53 -7.83 4.63 8.40
C GLN A 53 -7.33 3.86 9.62
N PRO A 54 -7.45 4.35 10.88
CA PRO A 54 -7.06 3.56 12.04
C PRO A 54 -7.90 2.29 12.19
N GLN A 55 -9.20 2.34 11.93
CA GLN A 55 -10.09 1.18 11.99
C GLN A 55 -9.77 0.19 10.86
N ASN A 56 -9.53 0.71 9.66
CA ASN A 56 -9.08 -0.12 8.53
C ASN A 56 -7.75 -0.80 8.82
N SER A 57 -6.80 -0.10 9.47
CA SER A 57 -5.50 -0.68 9.84
C SER A 57 -5.65 -1.91 10.73
N LEU A 58 -6.52 -1.84 11.74
CA LEU A 58 -6.83 -2.98 12.62
C LEU A 58 -7.48 -4.17 11.90
N LEU A 59 -8.16 -3.93 10.77
CA LEU A 59 -8.81 -4.99 9.99
C LEU A 59 -7.83 -5.69 9.04
N VAL A 60 -6.82 -4.97 8.54
CA VAL A 60 -5.94 -5.45 7.46
C VAL A 60 -4.55 -5.90 7.92
N THR A 61 -4.23 -5.74 9.21
CA THR A 61 -2.99 -6.24 9.85
C THR A 61 -3.31 -7.22 10.96
#